data_AF-A0A6A6RF97-F1
#
_entry.id   AF-A0A6A6RF97-F1
#
_cell.length_a   1.000
_cell.length_b   1.000
_cell.length_c   1.000
_cell.angle_alpha   90.00
_cell.angle_beta   90.00
_cell.angle_gamma   90.00
#
_symmetry.space_group_name_H-M   'P 1'
#
loop_
_entity.id
_entity.type
_entity.pdbx_description
1 polymer ?
#
loop_
_entity_poly.entity_id
_entity_poly.type
_entity_poly.pdbx_seq_one_letter_code
_entity_poly.pdbx_strand_id
1 'polypeptide(L)'
;MPPKPASIEATLAAKLAEPPAQVLEESHYQPKAQSYWAYDGASWQENTSTIAIGSTKVSSICLITWNIDVLTGGAEARMAAALEHLESLISSVPASQPIVVFLQEMGQSDMAQIRASNWIQARFFLTDVDERSWGSPLYGTTTLVDRRLLVSQLFRVPWVTKFERDGLFVDITLHHESDRNTRVLRLCNTHLESLVADPPIRPLQLASAARYLHEEHVHAALLAGDLNAIQPFDRTLHSDNGLKDAYLELGGAEDSEEGYTWGQQVPQWMKDRFGCSRMDKVLHCGSVTVTALQRVGVGIKVAEDKRRGLRDLGCEEWVTDHYGLMATAEIDSAVPQ
;
A
#
# COMPACT_ATOMS: atom_id res chain seq x y z
N MET A 1 28.63 -15.48 17.25
CA MET A 1 27.31 -15.90 16.73
C MET A 1 26.56 -14.64 16.38
N PRO A 2 26.00 -14.50 15.17
CA PRO A 2 25.07 -13.41 14.90
C PRO A 2 23.86 -13.55 15.86
N PRO A 3 23.27 -12.43 16.33
CA PRO A 3 22.07 -12.50 17.15
C PRO A 3 20.97 -13.24 16.38
N LYS A 4 20.22 -14.12 17.07
CA LYS A 4 18.98 -14.66 16.51
C LYS A 4 18.11 -13.47 16.07
N PRO A 5 17.51 -13.47 14.88
CA PRO A 5 16.52 -12.46 14.54
C PRO A 5 15.45 -12.45 15.63
N ALA A 6 15.09 -11.26 16.13
CA ALA A 6 14.01 -11.12 17.09
C ALA A 6 12.75 -11.74 16.47
N SER A 7 12.03 -12.58 17.21
CA SER A 7 10.74 -13.08 16.73
C SER A 7 9.76 -11.91 16.59
N ILE A 8 8.78 -12.03 15.70
CA ILE A 8 7.65 -11.08 15.56
C ILE A 8 7.09 -10.73 16.94
N GLU A 9 6.95 -11.73 17.83
CA GLU A 9 6.49 -11.54 19.20
C GLU A 9 7.36 -10.61 20.03
N ALA A 10 8.70 -10.67 19.90
CA ALA A 10 9.61 -9.80 20.63
C ALA A 10 9.54 -8.35 20.12
N THR A 11 9.43 -8.16 18.80
CA THR A 11 9.27 -6.84 18.18
C THR A 11 7.92 -6.23 18.55
N LEU A 12 6.84 -7.01 18.47
CA LEU A 12 5.50 -6.58 18.90
C LEU A 12 5.45 -6.31 20.40
N ALA A 13 6.10 -7.12 21.24
CA ALA A 13 6.16 -6.89 22.68
C ALA A 13 6.94 -5.63 23.04
N ALA A 14 8.07 -5.37 22.34
CA ALA A 14 8.84 -4.15 22.51
C ALA A 14 8.02 -2.92 22.12
N LYS A 15 7.37 -2.96 20.95
CA LYS A 15 6.45 -1.90 20.54
C LYS A 15 5.31 -1.75 21.53
N LEU A 16 4.63 -2.81 21.95
CA LEU A 16 3.55 -2.73 22.94
C LEU A 16 3.97 -2.11 24.28
N ALA A 17 5.22 -2.30 24.70
CA ALA A 17 5.76 -1.70 25.93
C ALA A 17 6.01 -0.18 25.82
N GLU A 18 6.11 0.38 24.61
CA GLU A 18 6.20 1.83 24.43
C GLU A 18 4.89 2.55 24.85
N PRO A 19 4.95 3.83 25.22
CA PRO A 19 3.75 4.62 25.49
C PRO A 19 2.75 4.63 24.31
N PRO A 20 1.47 4.95 24.56
CA PRO A 20 0.50 5.19 23.49
C PRO A 20 0.97 6.28 22.51
N ALA A 21 0.43 6.25 21.29
CA ALA A 21 0.69 7.28 20.30
C ALA A 21 0.40 8.68 20.87
N GLN A 22 1.36 9.60 20.69
CA GLN A 22 1.23 10.97 21.15
C GLN A 22 0.85 11.87 19.98
N VAL A 23 -0.07 12.80 20.23
CA VAL A 23 -0.32 13.90 19.29
C VAL A 23 0.83 14.89 19.42
N LEU A 24 1.52 15.14 18.31
CA LEU A 24 2.63 16.04 18.18
C LEU A 24 2.15 17.42 17.70
N GLU A 25 3.09 18.37 17.59
CA GLU A 25 2.83 19.69 17.01
C GLU A 25 2.28 19.57 15.58
N GLU A 26 1.36 20.45 15.19
CA GLU A 26 0.69 20.43 13.87
C GLU A 26 1.67 20.43 12.68
N SER A 27 2.87 21.00 12.87
CA SER A 27 3.94 21.01 11.86
C SER A 27 4.44 19.61 11.51
N HIS A 28 4.33 18.64 12.43
CA HIS A 28 4.70 17.25 12.19
C HIS A 28 3.82 16.58 11.14
N TYR A 29 2.53 16.95 11.11
CA TYR A 29 1.51 16.35 10.25
C TYR A 29 1.37 17.07 8.90
N GLN A 30 2.25 18.03 8.61
CA GLN A 30 2.25 18.70 7.31
C GLN A 30 2.75 17.76 6.20
N PRO A 31 2.19 17.86 4.99
CA PRO A 31 2.67 17.09 3.83
C PRO A 31 4.16 17.34 3.58
N LYS A 32 4.90 16.25 3.37
CA LYS A 32 6.31 16.25 3.01
C LYS A 32 6.42 15.87 1.54
N ALA A 33 6.77 16.84 0.69
CA ALA A 33 7.01 16.57 -0.72
C ALA A 33 8.14 15.55 -0.90
N GLN A 34 7.99 14.68 -1.90
CA GLN A 34 8.95 13.62 -2.21
C GLN A 34 9.20 13.55 -3.72
N SER A 35 10.40 13.11 -4.10
CA SER A 35 10.78 12.80 -5.49
C SER A 35 10.40 11.35 -5.84
N TYR A 36 10.17 11.07 -7.12
CA TYR A 36 10.07 9.70 -7.62
C TYR A 36 11.32 9.34 -8.44
N TRP A 37 11.47 8.07 -8.78
CA TRP A 37 12.68 7.54 -9.39
C TRP A 37 12.38 6.82 -10.71
N ALA A 38 13.16 7.14 -11.74
CA ALA A 38 13.09 6.51 -13.05
C ALA A 38 14.42 5.84 -13.37
N TYR A 39 14.39 4.58 -13.76
CA TYR A 39 15.55 3.87 -14.28
C TYR A 39 15.84 4.27 -15.73
N ASP A 40 17.04 4.79 -15.98
CA ASP A 40 17.50 5.32 -17.28
C ASP A 40 18.18 4.27 -18.19
N GLY A 41 18.27 3.02 -17.75
CA GLY A 41 19.01 1.93 -18.41
C GLY A 41 20.35 1.60 -17.75
N ALA A 42 20.82 2.43 -16.83
CA ALA A 42 22.03 2.17 -16.04
C ALA A 42 21.77 2.32 -14.52
N SER A 43 21.02 3.35 -14.12
CA SER A 43 20.78 3.68 -12.72
C SER A 43 19.43 4.33 -12.48
N TRP A 44 19.01 4.35 -11.21
CA TRP A 44 17.80 5.05 -10.78
C TRP A 44 18.08 6.54 -10.65
N GLN A 45 17.39 7.35 -11.43
CA GLN A 45 17.49 8.81 -11.44
C GLN A 45 16.35 9.43 -10.65
N GLU A 46 16.70 10.37 -9.79
CA GLU A 46 15.74 11.16 -9.03
C GLU A 46 15.02 12.14 -9.96
N ASN A 47 13.70 12.17 -9.87
CA ASN A 47 12.84 13.11 -10.57
C ASN A 47 12.01 13.86 -9.53
N THR A 48 12.16 15.18 -9.52
CA THR A 48 11.31 16.03 -8.72
C THR A 48 9.94 16.17 -9.40
N SER A 49 8.90 16.17 -8.58
CA SER A 49 7.53 16.47 -9.01
C SER A 49 7.50 17.88 -9.62
N THR A 50 7.66 17.97 -10.93
CA THR A 50 7.44 19.18 -11.72
C THR A 50 6.14 18.99 -12.47
N ILE A 51 5.36 20.08 -12.63
CA ILE A 51 4.09 20.05 -13.36
C ILE A 51 4.37 19.50 -14.75
N ALA A 52 4.04 18.22 -14.96
CA ALA A 52 4.25 17.58 -16.25
C ALA A 52 3.39 18.30 -17.30
N ILE A 53 4.04 18.92 -18.28
CA ILE A 53 3.36 19.54 -19.41
C ILE A 53 2.90 18.40 -20.32
N GLY A 54 1.65 17.99 -20.17
CA GLY A 54 1.06 16.89 -20.92
C GLY A 54 -0.26 16.42 -20.32
N SER A 55 -1.01 15.62 -21.08
CA SER A 55 -2.18 14.91 -20.56
C SER A 55 -2.01 13.42 -20.81
N THR A 56 -2.29 12.60 -19.81
CA THR A 56 -2.48 11.16 -20.02
C THR A 56 -3.97 10.91 -20.06
N LYS A 57 -4.45 10.32 -21.16
CA LYS A 57 -5.83 9.82 -21.22
C LYS A 57 -5.93 8.54 -20.37
N VAL A 58 -6.06 8.70 -19.07
CA VAL A 58 -6.30 7.59 -18.13
C VAL A 58 -7.80 7.45 -17.93
N SER A 59 -8.41 6.46 -18.58
CA SER A 59 -9.82 6.11 -18.36
C SER A 59 -10.00 4.92 -17.42
N SER A 60 -8.94 4.16 -17.16
CA SER A 60 -8.94 3.08 -16.17
C SER A 60 -7.52 2.80 -15.67
N ILE A 61 -7.43 2.25 -14.46
CA ILE A 61 -6.19 1.69 -13.91
C ILE A 61 -6.44 0.34 -13.24
N CYS A 62 -5.40 -0.46 -13.12
CA CYS A 62 -5.35 -1.62 -12.24
C CYS A 62 -4.53 -1.25 -11.01
N LEU A 63 -5.11 -1.35 -9.82
CA LEU A 63 -4.43 -1.11 -8.55
C LEU A 63 -4.21 -2.44 -7.84
N ILE A 64 -2.95 -2.77 -7.52
CA ILE A 64 -2.60 -3.89 -6.66
C ILE A 64 -2.15 -3.33 -5.32
N THR A 65 -2.60 -3.90 -4.21
CA THR A 65 -2.07 -3.59 -2.87
C THR A 65 -1.71 -4.87 -2.12
N TRP A 66 -0.58 -4.88 -1.42
CA TRP A 66 -0.13 -6.06 -0.67
C TRP A 66 0.84 -5.70 0.47
N ASN A 67 0.50 -6.12 1.69
CA ASN A 67 1.43 -6.12 2.82
C ASN A 67 2.40 -7.31 2.68
N ILE A 68 3.71 -7.06 2.72
CA ILE A 68 4.77 -8.06 2.47
C ILE A 68 5.35 -8.68 3.76
N ASP A 69 4.90 -8.26 4.94
CA ASP A 69 5.30 -8.81 6.24
C ASP A 69 6.82 -8.72 6.49
N VAL A 70 7.29 -7.53 6.87
CA VAL A 70 8.70 -7.26 7.17
C VAL A 70 9.17 -7.96 8.44
N LEU A 71 8.23 -8.38 9.30
CA LEU A 71 8.52 -8.89 10.63
C LEU A 71 8.89 -10.38 10.60
N THR A 72 8.56 -11.10 9.53
CA THR A 72 8.89 -12.51 9.39
C THR A 72 10.29 -12.74 8.80
N GLY A 73 10.97 -13.77 9.30
CA GLY A 73 12.30 -14.17 8.80
C GLY A 73 12.27 -14.66 7.35
N GLY A 74 13.43 -14.55 6.69
CA GLY A 74 13.59 -14.98 5.29
C GLY A 74 13.16 -13.93 4.26
N ALA A 75 13.20 -12.64 4.61
CA ALA A 75 12.79 -11.50 3.79
C ALA A 75 13.24 -11.62 2.32
N GLU A 76 14.53 -11.90 2.05
CA GLU A 76 15.02 -12.00 0.68
C GLU A 76 14.30 -13.08 -0.15
N ALA A 77 14.12 -14.28 0.40
CA ALA A 77 13.47 -15.38 -0.29
C ALA A 77 11.96 -15.14 -0.48
N ARG A 78 11.32 -14.47 0.49
CA ARG A 78 9.91 -14.07 0.43
C ARG A 78 9.68 -13.03 -0.63
N MET A 79 10.46 -11.96 -0.62
CA MET A 79 10.33 -10.89 -1.62
C MET A 79 10.68 -11.38 -3.03
N ALA A 80 11.66 -12.28 -3.20
CA ALA A 80 11.93 -12.89 -4.51
C ALA A 80 10.67 -13.58 -5.07
N ALA A 81 10.03 -14.44 -4.27
CA ALA A 81 8.78 -15.11 -4.67
C ALA A 81 7.61 -14.13 -4.81
N ALA A 82 7.55 -13.06 -4.02
CA ALA A 82 6.58 -11.99 -4.17
C ALA A 82 6.71 -11.29 -5.53
N LEU A 83 7.94 -10.96 -5.94
CA LEU A 83 8.25 -10.32 -7.22
C LEU A 83 7.91 -11.22 -8.40
N GLU A 84 8.22 -12.51 -8.33
CA GLU A 84 7.84 -13.49 -9.37
C GLU A 84 6.31 -13.57 -9.52
N HIS A 85 5.59 -13.62 -8.40
CA HIS A 85 4.13 -13.66 -8.41
C HIS A 85 3.53 -12.35 -8.95
N LEU A 86 4.05 -11.20 -8.53
CA LEU A 86 3.64 -9.88 -9.04
C LEU A 86 3.90 -9.76 -10.54
N GLU A 87 5.05 -10.21 -11.05
CA GLU A 87 5.36 -10.21 -12.49
C GLU A 87 4.35 -11.04 -13.27
N SER A 88 4.00 -12.23 -12.77
CA SER A 88 2.98 -13.09 -13.38
C SER A 88 1.60 -12.43 -13.39
N LEU A 89 1.17 -11.83 -12.27
CA LEU A 89 -0.10 -11.10 -12.19
C LEU A 89 -0.14 -9.94 -13.18
N ILE A 90 0.91 -9.12 -13.18
CA ILE A 90 1.05 -7.93 -14.02
C ILE A 90 1.08 -8.28 -15.50
N SER A 91 1.62 -9.44 -15.86
CA SER A 91 1.62 -9.97 -17.23
C SER A 91 0.25 -10.43 -17.70
N SER A 92 -0.67 -10.75 -16.77
CA SER A 92 -2.06 -11.10 -17.10
C SER A 92 -2.97 -9.89 -17.31
N VAL A 93 -2.56 -8.71 -16.84
CA VAL A 93 -3.30 -7.46 -17.03
C VAL A 93 -3.17 -6.99 -18.48
N PRO A 94 -4.25 -6.56 -19.15
CA PRO A 94 -4.19 -6.05 -20.51
C PRO A 94 -3.12 -4.97 -20.68
N ALA A 95 -2.31 -5.06 -21.73
CA ALA A 95 -1.22 -4.12 -21.97
C ALA A 95 -1.70 -2.67 -22.11
N SER A 96 -2.97 -2.42 -22.45
CA SER A 96 -3.57 -1.09 -22.52
C SER A 96 -3.90 -0.47 -21.16
N GLN A 97 -3.96 -1.26 -20.09
CA GLN A 97 -4.34 -0.81 -18.75
C GLN A 97 -3.08 -0.46 -17.94
N PRO A 98 -2.91 0.80 -17.49
CA PRO A 98 -1.86 1.18 -16.54
C PRO A 98 -2.03 0.47 -15.19
N ILE A 99 -0.91 0.20 -14.54
CA ILE A 99 -0.90 -0.50 -13.24
C ILE A 99 -0.24 0.38 -12.19
N VAL A 100 -0.78 0.36 -10.98
CA VAL A 100 -0.11 0.90 -9.79
C VAL A 100 -0.06 -0.21 -8.74
N VAL A 101 1.08 -0.36 -8.08
CA VAL A 101 1.28 -1.36 -7.02
C VAL A 101 1.62 -0.64 -5.73
N PHE A 102 0.82 -0.85 -4.70
CA PHE A 102 1.06 -0.40 -3.34
C PHE A 102 1.63 -1.56 -2.54
N LEU A 103 2.78 -1.35 -1.91
CA LEU A 103 3.35 -2.32 -0.99
C LEU A 103 3.51 -1.68 0.39
N GLN A 104 3.21 -2.45 1.42
CA GLN A 104 3.37 -2.10 2.82
C GLN A 104 4.33 -3.07 3.50
N GLU A 105 4.92 -2.64 4.61
CA GLU A 105 5.95 -3.39 5.34
C GLU A 105 7.13 -3.80 4.44
N MET A 106 7.69 -2.81 3.74
CA MET A 106 8.89 -3.01 2.95
C MET A 106 10.12 -2.89 3.84
N GLY A 107 11.07 -3.82 3.74
CA GLY A 107 12.40 -3.73 4.34
C GLY A 107 13.49 -3.29 3.35
N GLN A 108 14.72 -3.07 3.85
CA GLN A 108 15.85 -2.62 3.03
C GLN A 108 16.26 -3.65 1.94
N SER A 109 16.25 -4.94 2.29
CA SER A 109 16.50 -6.04 1.33
C SER A 109 15.47 -6.07 0.21
N ASP A 110 14.23 -5.70 0.53
CA ASP A 110 13.13 -5.77 -0.42
C ASP A 110 13.25 -4.63 -1.43
N MET A 111 13.59 -3.43 -0.94
CA MET A 111 13.92 -2.29 -1.81
C MET A 111 15.11 -2.58 -2.72
N ALA A 112 16.13 -3.30 -2.23
CA ALA A 112 17.25 -3.73 -3.06
C ALA A 112 16.81 -4.66 -4.20
N GLN A 113 15.95 -5.64 -3.92
CA GLN A 113 15.42 -6.55 -4.93
C GLN A 113 14.48 -5.86 -5.92
N ILE A 114 13.61 -4.96 -5.44
CA ILE A 114 12.75 -4.12 -6.30
C ILE A 114 13.59 -3.34 -7.29
N ARG A 115 14.66 -2.68 -6.83
CA ARG A 115 15.55 -1.90 -7.70
C ARG A 115 16.31 -2.74 -8.70
N ALA A 116 16.64 -3.99 -8.36
CA ALA A 116 17.37 -4.92 -9.21
C ALA A 116 16.47 -5.65 -10.22
N SER A 117 15.15 -5.61 -10.05
CA SER A 117 14.22 -6.32 -10.92
C SER A 117 14.10 -5.66 -12.30
N ASN A 118 14.41 -6.42 -13.36
CA ASN A 118 14.41 -5.94 -14.73
C ASN A 118 13.01 -5.50 -15.20
N TRP A 119 11.95 -6.24 -14.85
CA TRP A 119 10.59 -5.89 -15.26
C TRP A 119 10.11 -4.61 -14.55
N ILE A 120 10.57 -4.38 -13.31
CA ILE A 120 10.30 -3.14 -12.58
C ILE A 120 11.03 -1.97 -13.24
N GLN A 121 12.35 -2.12 -13.46
CA GLN A 121 13.16 -1.11 -14.15
C GLN A 121 12.58 -0.72 -15.52
N ALA A 122 12.01 -1.67 -16.26
CA ALA A 122 11.45 -1.41 -17.59
C ALA A 122 10.11 -0.66 -17.54
N ARG A 123 9.24 -0.97 -16.58
CA ARG A 123 7.81 -0.57 -16.62
C ARG A 123 7.41 0.47 -15.58
N PHE A 124 8.13 0.62 -14.49
CA PHE A 124 7.68 1.41 -13.34
C PHE A 124 8.61 2.57 -13.00
N PHE A 125 8.01 3.64 -12.48
CA PHE A 125 8.65 4.57 -11.56
C PHE A 125 8.55 4.01 -10.14
N LEU A 126 9.53 4.33 -9.30
CA LEU A 126 9.51 4.02 -7.88
C LEU A 126 9.28 5.29 -7.07
N THR A 127 8.45 5.23 -6.04
CA THR A 127 8.41 6.33 -5.05
C THR A 127 9.64 6.31 -4.16
N ASP A 128 10.19 5.13 -3.87
CA ASP A 128 11.32 4.96 -2.95
C ASP A 128 12.37 4.03 -3.58
N VAL A 129 13.64 4.35 -3.37
CA VAL A 129 14.80 3.51 -3.75
C VAL A 129 15.48 2.90 -2.52
N ASP A 130 15.17 3.41 -1.35
CA ASP A 130 15.66 3.04 -0.03
C ASP A 130 14.72 3.61 1.05
N GLU A 131 15.09 3.47 2.32
CA GLU A 131 14.28 3.81 3.48
C GLU A 131 14.27 5.31 3.86
N ARG A 132 15.01 6.18 3.16
CA ARG A 132 15.25 7.58 3.61
C ARG A 132 13.99 8.43 3.75
N SER A 133 12.93 8.06 3.05
CA SER A 133 11.64 8.77 3.09
C SER A 133 10.66 8.21 4.11
N TRP A 134 10.98 7.08 4.76
CA TRP A 134 10.10 6.45 5.73
C TRP A 134 10.20 7.10 7.11
N GLY A 135 9.10 7.02 7.88
CA GLY A 135 9.10 7.45 9.28
C GLY A 135 9.92 6.53 10.20
N SER A 136 10.19 5.30 9.75
CA SER A 136 10.93 4.26 10.45
C SER A 136 12.14 3.80 9.62
N PRO A 137 13.31 3.55 10.24
CA PRO A 137 14.46 2.98 9.54
C PRO A 137 14.30 1.48 9.26
N LEU A 138 13.26 0.84 9.82
CA LEU A 138 13.06 -0.61 9.75
C LEU A 138 12.12 -0.99 8.62
N TYR A 139 11.06 -0.21 8.40
CA TYR A 139 10.06 -0.52 7.40
C TYR A 139 9.28 0.71 6.94
N GLY A 140 8.62 0.59 5.79
CA GLY A 140 7.70 1.60 5.30
C GLY A 140 6.84 1.11 4.14
N THR A 141 6.24 2.08 3.47
CA THR A 141 5.42 1.86 2.27
C THR A 141 6.20 2.26 1.02
N THR A 142 5.94 1.60 -0.11
CA THR A 142 6.41 2.04 -1.42
C THR A 142 5.37 1.81 -2.49
N THR A 143 5.42 2.60 -3.56
CA THR A 143 4.50 2.51 -4.68
C THR A 143 5.27 2.38 -6.00
N LEU A 144 4.89 1.39 -6.79
CA LEU A 144 5.32 1.22 -8.18
C LEU A 144 4.28 1.87 -9.09
N VAL A 145 4.66 2.88 -9.87
CA VAL A 145 3.76 3.61 -10.77
C VAL A 145 4.10 3.29 -12.22
N ASP A 146 3.17 2.76 -13.02
CA ASP A 146 3.42 2.49 -14.44
C ASP A 146 3.87 3.76 -15.18
N ARG A 147 4.96 3.67 -15.94
CA ARG A 147 5.62 4.82 -16.60
C ARG A 147 4.75 5.56 -17.61
N ARG A 148 3.63 4.98 -18.03
CA ARG A 148 2.64 5.63 -18.91
C ARG A 148 1.81 6.69 -18.17
N LEU A 149 1.81 6.67 -16.85
CA LEU A 149 1.10 7.63 -16.01
C LEU A 149 1.97 8.87 -15.77
N LEU A 150 1.40 10.06 -15.97
CA LEU A 150 2.07 11.33 -15.70
C LEU A 150 1.94 11.68 -14.22
N VAL A 151 2.97 11.35 -13.44
CA VAL A 151 3.09 11.75 -12.03
C VAL A 151 3.33 13.26 -11.95
N SER A 152 2.44 13.99 -11.27
CA SER A 152 2.54 15.44 -11.10
C SER A 152 2.95 15.85 -9.70
N GLN A 153 2.50 15.12 -8.68
CA GLN A 153 2.91 15.33 -7.29
C GLN A 153 3.09 13.98 -6.57
N LEU A 154 4.04 13.98 -5.63
CA LEU A 154 4.29 12.89 -4.70
C LEU A 154 4.58 13.50 -3.33
N PHE A 155 3.87 13.04 -2.30
CA PHE A 155 4.08 13.52 -0.94
C PHE A 155 3.68 12.48 0.11
N ARG A 156 4.28 12.57 1.28
CA ARG A 156 3.93 11.77 2.46
C ARG A 156 3.30 12.63 3.52
N VAL A 157 2.27 12.12 4.18
CA VAL A 157 1.66 12.76 5.35
C VAL A 157 1.85 11.85 6.55
N PRO A 158 2.66 12.24 7.56
CA PRO A 158 2.79 11.47 8.79
C PRO A 158 1.45 11.39 9.53
N TRP A 159 1.17 10.24 10.13
CA TRP A 159 -0.02 10.04 10.95
C TRP A 159 0.26 10.24 12.43
N VAL A 160 -0.79 10.48 13.23
CA VAL A 160 -0.73 10.20 14.67
C VAL A 160 -0.54 8.70 14.81
N THR A 161 0.56 8.26 15.41
CA THR A 161 0.94 6.84 15.36
C THR A 161 2.01 6.46 16.37
N LYS A 162 2.03 5.19 16.76
CA LYS A 162 3.10 4.53 17.52
C LYS A 162 4.04 3.72 16.61
N PHE A 163 3.58 3.40 15.42
CA PHE A 163 4.25 2.54 14.44
C PHE A 163 4.76 3.36 13.24
N GLU A 164 5.07 4.64 13.45
CA GLU A 164 5.68 5.51 12.43
C GLU A 164 4.95 5.50 11.07
N ARG A 165 3.61 5.36 11.10
CA ARG A 165 2.73 5.26 9.94
C ARG A 165 2.58 6.60 9.20
N ASP A 166 2.39 6.50 7.88
CA ASP A 166 2.12 7.63 7.00
C ASP A 166 1.15 7.26 5.87
N GLY A 167 0.70 8.28 5.14
CA GLY A 167 0.05 8.12 3.85
C GLY A 167 0.97 8.58 2.74
N LEU A 168 1.28 7.70 1.80
CA LEU A 168 2.05 8.00 0.60
C LEU A 168 1.10 8.33 -0.55
N PHE A 169 1.05 9.61 -0.93
CA PHE A 169 0.15 10.14 -1.95
C PHE A 169 0.87 10.35 -3.28
N VAL A 170 0.29 9.83 -4.36
CA VAL A 170 0.73 10.04 -5.75
C VAL A 170 -0.41 10.68 -6.54
N ASP A 171 -0.16 11.83 -7.15
CA ASP A 171 -1.09 12.47 -8.06
C ASP A 171 -0.73 12.17 -9.51
N ILE A 172 -1.71 11.65 -10.26
CA ILE A 172 -1.61 11.39 -11.69
C ILE A 172 -2.44 12.43 -12.45
N THR A 173 -1.83 13.15 -13.39
CA THR A 173 -2.53 14.13 -14.22
C THR A 173 -3.50 13.44 -15.18
N LEU A 174 -4.79 13.77 -15.09
CA LEU A 174 -5.84 13.26 -16.00
C LEU A 174 -6.02 14.16 -17.22
N HIS A 175 -6.11 15.47 -17.01
CA HIS A 175 -6.27 16.46 -18.07
C HIS A 175 -5.57 17.76 -17.66
N HIS A 176 -4.87 18.36 -18.64
CA HIS A 176 -4.25 19.68 -18.51
C HIS A 176 -4.80 20.56 -19.63
N GLU A 177 -5.98 21.14 -19.44
CA GLU A 177 -6.44 22.22 -20.31
C GLU A 177 -5.73 23.52 -19.93
N SER A 178 -5.36 24.29 -20.95
CA SER A 178 -4.38 25.37 -20.92
C SER A 178 -4.74 26.61 -20.10
N ASP A 179 -5.68 26.55 -19.16
CA ASP A 179 -5.77 27.54 -18.09
C ASP A 179 -6.68 27.06 -16.93
N ARG A 180 -6.05 26.84 -15.77
CA ARG A 180 -6.57 26.95 -14.39
C ARG A 180 -7.16 25.75 -13.63
N ASN A 181 -7.51 24.62 -14.24
CA ASN A 181 -8.06 23.47 -13.48
C ASN A 181 -7.41 22.13 -13.85
N THR A 182 -6.13 21.94 -13.51
CA THR A 182 -5.49 20.61 -13.59
C THR A 182 -6.20 19.67 -12.62
N ARG A 183 -6.79 18.60 -13.16
CA ARG A 183 -7.47 17.57 -12.40
C ARG A 183 -6.59 16.35 -12.27
N VAL A 184 -6.55 15.78 -11.06
CA VAL A 184 -5.72 14.61 -10.75
C VAL A 184 -6.55 13.40 -10.33
N LEU A 185 -6.02 12.22 -10.63
CA LEU A 185 -6.33 10.99 -9.91
C LEU A 185 -5.34 10.92 -8.74
N ARG A 186 -5.84 11.00 -7.51
CA ARG A 186 -5.03 10.89 -6.30
C ARG A 186 -5.02 9.46 -5.78
N LEU A 187 -3.83 8.94 -5.53
CA LEU A 187 -3.60 7.57 -5.09
C LEU A 187 -2.94 7.62 -3.71
N CYS A 188 -3.49 6.93 -2.70
CA CYS A 188 -2.94 6.90 -1.35
C CYS A 188 -2.61 5.46 -0.92
N ASN A 189 -1.32 5.16 -0.81
CA ASN A 189 -0.83 3.93 -0.19
C ASN A 189 -0.64 4.19 1.32
N THR A 190 -1.27 3.40 2.18
CA THR A 190 -1.16 3.56 3.63
C THR A 190 -1.10 2.23 4.35
N HIS A 191 -0.48 2.23 5.52
CA HIS A 191 -0.60 1.16 6.50
C HIS A 191 -1.08 1.82 7.80
N LEU A 192 -2.32 1.55 8.23
CA LEU A 192 -2.89 2.19 9.43
C LEU A 192 -2.45 1.53 10.73
N GLU A 193 -2.70 2.18 11.87
CA GLU A 193 -2.25 1.74 13.19
C GLU A 193 -2.55 0.25 13.44
N SER A 194 -1.49 -0.51 13.68
CA SER A 194 -1.57 -1.93 14.00
C SER A 194 -2.04 -2.15 15.42
N LEU A 195 -2.57 -3.35 15.66
CA LEU A 195 -3.07 -3.79 16.96
C LEU A 195 -4.23 -2.91 17.50
N VAL A 196 -4.72 -3.29 18.67
CA VAL A 196 -5.71 -2.50 19.41
C VAL A 196 -5.00 -1.36 20.12
N ALA A 197 -5.49 -0.14 19.93
CA ALA A 197 -5.04 1.05 20.65
C ALA A 197 -6.16 1.60 21.54
N ASP A 198 -5.78 2.12 22.71
CA ASP A 198 -6.67 2.83 23.63
C ASP A 198 -6.01 4.16 24.06
N PRO A 199 -6.52 5.32 23.60
CA PRO A 199 -7.67 5.49 22.71
C PRO A 199 -7.41 4.99 21.27
N PRO A 200 -8.47 4.69 20.48
CA PRO A 200 -8.31 4.23 19.10
C PRO A 200 -7.73 5.32 18.20
N ILE A 201 -6.74 4.95 17.38
CA ILE A 201 -5.99 5.90 16.54
C ILE A 201 -6.38 5.84 15.06
N ARG A 202 -6.72 4.66 14.51
CA ARG A 202 -7.14 4.51 13.11
C ARG A 202 -8.24 5.48 12.64
N PRO A 203 -9.25 5.85 13.45
CA PRO A 203 -10.22 6.87 13.06
C PRO A 203 -9.56 8.23 12.71
N LEU A 204 -8.56 8.67 13.48
CA LEU A 204 -7.83 9.92 13.24
C LEU A 204 -6.98 9.85 11.96
N GLN A 205 -6.42 8.68 11.68
CA GLN A 205 -5.55 8.47 10.52
C GLN A 205 -6.36 8.47 9.23
N LEU A 206 -7.47 7.71 9.18
CA LEU A 206 -8.30 7.68 7.99
C LEU A 206 -9.00 9.04 7.76
N ALA A 207 -9.42 9.73 8.82
CA ALA A 207 -9.93 11.09 8.71
C ALA A 207 -8.88 12.06 8.16
N SER A 208 -7.62 11.90 8.56
CA SER A 208 -6.53 12.69 7.99
C SER A 208 -6.32 12.40 6.52
N ALA A 209 -6.29 11.13 6.12
CA ALA A 209 -6.17 10.76 4.72
C ALA A 209 -7.34 11.30 3.88
N ALA A 210 -8.58 11.14 4.36
CA ALA A 210 -9.77 11.58 3.65
C ALA A 210 -9.78 13.08 3.34
N ARG A 211 -9.24 13.93 4.23
CA ARG A 211 -9.07 15.37 3.95
C ARG A 211 -8.30 15.62 2.65
N TYR A 212 -7.21 14.89 2.43
CA TYR A 212 -6.40 15.00 1.21
C TYR A 212 -7.09 14.36 -0.01
N LEU A 213 -7.88 13.30 0.18
CA LEU A 213 -8.59 12.65 -0.92
C LEU A 213 -9.74 13.51 -1.48
N HIS A 214 -10.32 14.38 -0.65
CA HIS A 214 -11.44 15.27 -1.01
C HIS A 214 -11.00 16.70 -1.38
N GLU A 215 -9.71 16.96 -1.62
CA GLU A 215 -9.25 18.28 -2.08
C GLU A 215 -9.85 18.67 -3.44
N GLU A 216 -10.11 19.96 -3.66
CA GLU A 216 -10.90 20.45 -4.79
C GLU A 216 -10.33 20.07 -6.18
N HIS A 217 -9.01 20.01 -6.33
CA HIS A 217 -8.37 19.61 -7.59
C HIS A 217 -8.31 18.10 -7.81
N VAL A 218 -8.68 17.30 -6.80
CA VAL A 218 -8.74 15.84 -6.88
C VAL A 218 -10.06 15.44 -7.52
N HIS A 219 -9.99 15.00 -8.78
CA HIS A 219 -11.18 14.61 -9.55
C HIS A 219 -11.69 13.23 -9.16
N ALA A 220 -10.76 12.34 -8.85
CA ALA A 220 -11.05 11.00 -8.36
C ALA A 220 -9.92 10.53 -7.43
N ALA A 221 -10.24 9.70 -6.46
CA ALA A 221 -9.25 9.24 -5.49
C ALA A 221 -9.42 7.75 -5.14
N LEU A 222 -8.28 7.08 -4.95
CA LEU A 222 -8.20 5.71 -4.44
C LEU A 222 -7.24 5.69 -3.24
N LEU A 223 -7.68 5.10 -2.14
CA LEU A 223 -6.83 4.75 -1.00
C LEU A 223 -6.84 3.25 -0.85
N ALA A 224 -5.66 2.64 -0.73
CA ALA A 224 -5.57 1.22 -0.47
C ALA A 224 -4.35 0.87 0.37
N GLY A 225 -4.39 -0.30 0.97
CA GLY A 225 -3.32 -0.78 1.84
C GLY A 225 -3.84 -1.70 2.93
N ASP A 226 -2.99 -1.91 3.92
CA ASP A 226 -3.35 -2.56 5.16
C ASP A 226 -3.98 -1.53 6.12
N LEU A 227 -5.30 -1.56 6.24
CA LEU A 227 -6.04 -0.64 7.09
C LEU A 227 -6.16 -1.18 8.52
N ASN A 228 -5.60 -2.35 8.84
CA ASN A 228 -5.68 -2.99 10.15
C ASN A 228 -7.11 -3.01 10.71
N ALA A 229 -8.10 -3.27 9.85
CA ALA A 229 -9.51 -3.22 10.21
C ALA A 229 -9.93 -4.41 11.10
N ILE A 230 -9.60 -4.32 12.39
CA ILE A 230 -9.71 -5.41 13.38
C ILE A 230 -10.67 -5.10 14.54
N GLN A 231 -11.18 -3.88 14.63
CA GLN A 231 -12.11 -3.43 15.69
C GLN A 231 -13.46 -3.02 15.11
N PRO A 232 -14.53 -2.99 15.92
CA PRO A 232 -15.86 -2.71 15.39
C PRO A 232 -16.04 -1.39 14.65
N PHE A 233 -15.33 -0.33 15.07
CA PHE A 233 -15.39 0.96 14.38
C PHE A 233 -14.79 0.91 12.97
N ASP A 234 -13.87 -0.02 12.68
CA ASP A 234 -13.21 -0.13 11.38
C ASP A 234 -14.17 -0.51 10.23
N ARG A 235 -15.36 -1.02 10.59
CA ARG A 235 -16.42 -1.34 9.64
C ARG A 235 -17.01 -0.09 8.99
N THR A 236 -17.14 1.01 9.74
CA THR A 236 -17.81 2.24 9.25
C THR A 236 -16.84 3.37 8.91
N LEU A 237 -15.55 3.22 9.20
CA LEU A 237 -14.57 4.28 8.98
C LEU A 237 -14.59 4.84 7.54
N HIS A 238 -14.84 4.01 6.53
CA HIS A 238 -14.98 4.49 5.15
C HIS A 238 -16.16 5.48 5.01
N SER A 239 -17.37 5.07 5.42
CA SER A 239 -18.57 5.90 5.32
C SER A 239 -18.51 7.14 6.21
N ASP A 240 -17.92 7.02 7.40
CA ASP A 240 -17.74 8.13 8.35
C ASP A 240 -16.85 9.23 7.76
N ASN A 241 -16.02 8.90 6.76
CA ASN A 241 -15.11 9.81 6.06
C ASN A 241 -15.54 10.10 4.61
N GLY A 242 -16.78 9.77 4.24
CA GLY A 242 -17.31 10.01 2.89
C GLY A 242 -16.57 9.22 1.80
N LEU A 243 -16.00 8.07 2.16
CA LEU A 243 -15.35 7.14 1.24
C LEU A 243 -16.24 5.92 1.02
N LYS A 244 -16.16 5.35 -0.18
CA LYS A 244 -16.80 4.08 -0.54
C LYS A 244 -15.81 2.94 -0.38
N ASP A 245 -16.26 1.79 0.11
CA ASP A 245 -15.47 0.56 0.19
C ASP A 245 -15.75 -0.30 -1.03
N ALA A 246 -14.73 -0.54 -1.87
CA ALA A 246 -14.88 -1.26 -3.13
C ALA A 246 -15.42 -2.69 -2.93
N TYR A 247 -15.04 -3.35 -1.84
CA TYR A 247 -15.52 -4.71 -1.56
C TYR A 247 -17.03 -4.71 -1.29
N LEU A 248 -17.53 -3.72 -0.55
CA LEU A 248 -18.96 -3.60 -0.22
C LEU A 248 -19.78 -3.11 -1.41
N GLU A 249 -19.27 -2.14 -2.19
CA GLU A 249 -19.95 -1.66 -3.40
C GLU A 249 -20.10 -2.76 -4.45
N LEU A 250 -19.18 -3.72 -4.49
CA LEU A 250 -19.24 -4.90 -5.36
C LEU A 250 -20.08 -6.06 -4.79
N GLY A 251 -20.84 -5.81 -3.71
CA GLY A 251 -21.76 -6.78 -3.11
C GLY A 251 -21.12 -7.71 -2.07
N GLY A 252 -19.89 -7.45 -1.66
CA GLY A 252 -19.26 -8.12 -0.52
C GLY A 252 -19.94 -7.78 0.80
N ALA A 253 -19.66 -8.58 1.83
CA ALA A 253 -20.22 -8.42 3.17
C ALA A 253 -19.12 -8.38 4.22
N GLU A 254 -19.20 -7.43 5.15
CA GLU A 254 -18.29 -7.40 6.30
C GLU A 254 -18.33 -8.73 7.08
N ASP A 255 -17.21 -9.05 7.70
CA ASP A 255 -17.03 -10.25 8.52
C ASP A 255 -17.27 -11.59 7.78
N SER A 256 -17.18 -11.61 6.45
CA SER A 256 -17.26 -12.84 5.64
C SER A 256 -15.87 -13.41 5.28
N GLU A 257 -15.78 -14.73 5.16
CA GLU A 257 -14.52 -15.42 4.83
C GLU A 257 -14.00 -15.07 3.43
N GLU A 258 -14.90 -14.73 2.51
CA GLU A 258 -14.58 -14.26 1.17
C GLU A 258 -13.87 -12.91 1.20
N GLY A 259 -14.19 -12.06 2.19
CA GLY A 259 -13.58 -10.76 2.40
C GLY A 259 -12.26 -10.80 3.16
N TYR A 260 -11.98 -11.84 3.94
CA TYR A 260 -10.76 -11.88 4.76
C TYR A 260 -9.49 -11.85 3.91
N THR A 261 -8.55 -11.00 4.33
CA THR A 261 -7.22 -10.83 3.74
C THR A 261 -6.11 -11.20 4.72
N TRP A 262 -6.43 -11.45 5.99
CA TRP A 262 -5.47 -11.88 7.00
C TRP A 262 -5.98 -13.06 7.83
N GLY A 263 -5.02 -13.87 8.32
CA GLY A 263 -5.26 -14.96 9.27
C GLY A 263 -5.38 -16.35 8.63
N GLN A 264 -5.28 -16.46 7.30
CA GLN A 264 -5.23 -17.75 6.60
C GLN A 264 -3.81 -18.26 6.37
N GLN A 265 -2.81 -17.37 6.34
CA GLN A 265 -1.39 -17.68 6.09
C GLN A 265 -0.52 -17.41 7.32
N VAL A 266 -1.05 -17.75 8.50
CA VAL A 266 -0.39 -17.59 9.79
C VAL A 266 -0.29 -18.93 10.51
N PRO A 267 0.62 -19.08 11.50
CA PRO A 267 0.61 -20.24 12.38
C PRO A 267 -0.76 -20.43 13.05
N GLN A 268 -1.15 -21.69 13.29
CA GLN A 268 -2.47 -22.02 13.85
C GLN A 268 -2.74 -21.31 15.18
N TRP A 269 -1.74 -21.18 16.06
CA TRP A 269 -1.89 -20.50 17.35
C TRP A 269 -2.27 -19.02 17.20
N MET A 270 -1.79 -18.36 16.14
CA MET A 270 -2.05 -16.95 15.87
C MET A 270 -3.47 -16.79 15.34
N LYS A 271 -3.89 -17.68 14.44
CA LYS A 271 -5.28 -17.77 13.96
C LYS A 271 -6.25 -18.04 15.11
N ASP A 272 -5.93 -18.96 16.01
CA ASP A 272 -6.78 -19.28 17.17
C ASP A 272 -6.92 -18.10 18.14
N ARG A 273 -5.86 -17.28 18.25
CA ARG A 273 -5.83 -16.12 19.16
C ARG A 273 -6.53 -14.89 18.59
N PHE A 274 -6.34 -14.60 17.30
CA PHE A 274 -6.76 -13.33 16.70
C PHE A 274 -7.89 -13.48 15.66
N GLY A 275 -8.17 -14.71 15.22
CA GLY A 275 -9.14 -14.98 14.16
C GLY A 275 -8.63 -14.61 12.77
N CYS A 276 -9.56 -14.47 11.83
CA CYS A 276 -9.31 -13.92 10.49
C CYS A 276 -10.04 -12.59 10.35
N SER A 277 -9.51 -11.71 9.50
CA SER A 277 -10.08 -10.37 9.30
C SER A 277 -9.80 -9.84 7.89
N ARG A 278 -10.58 -8.83 7.50
CA ARG A 278 -10.41 -8.07 6.26
C ARG A 278 -9.62 -6.81 6.56
N MET A 279 -8.32 -6.97 6.80
CA MET A 279 -7.44 -5.85 7.16
C MET A 279 -7.17 -4.94 5.97
N ASP A 280 -6.96 -5.53 4.79
CA ASP A 280 -6.63 -4.83 3.57
C ASP A 280 -7.91 -4.37 2.88
N LYS A 281 -7.95 -3.10 2.44
CA LYS A 281 -9.12 -2.51 1.79
C LYS A 281 -8.71 -1.63 0.61
N VAL A 282 -9.65 -1.44 -0.31
CA VAL A 282 -9.58 -0.43 -1.38
C VAL A 282 -10.77 0.50 -1.19
N LEU A 283 -10.50 1.75 -0.84
CA LEU A 283 -11.47 2.81 -0.62
C LEU A 283 -11.39 3.84 -1.74
N HIS A 284 -12.50 4.50 -2.07
CA HIS A 284 -12.54 5.48 -3.15
C HIS A 284 -13.54 6.61 -2.94
N CYS A 285 -13.29 7.75 -3.59
CA CYS A 285 -14.24 8.86 -3.71
C CYS A 285 -14.03 9.66 -5.00
N GLY A 286 -14.94 10.57 -5.31
CA GLY A 286 -14.92 11.35 -6.56
C GLY A 286 -15.35 10.52 -7.77
N SER A 287 -14.86 10.91 -8.95
CA SER A 287 -15.30 10.38 -10.25
C SER A 287 -14.58 9.08 -10.64
N VAL A 288 -14.62 8.09 -9.74
CA VAL A 288 -14.05 6.75 -9.95
C VAL A 288 -15.03 5.68 -9.51
N THR A 289 -15.15 4.66 -10.35
CA THR A 289 -15.92 3.45 -10.07
C THR A 289 -14.98 2.25 -10.06
N VAL A 290 -14.93 1.51 -8.95
CA VAL A 290 -14.22 0.23 -8.91
C VAL A 290 -15.15 -0.85 -9.47
N THR A 291 -14.76 -1.46 -10.59
CA THR A 291 -15.60 -2.41 -11.35
C THR A 291 -15.25 -3.87 -11.08
N ALA A 292 -14.07 -4.14 -10.53
CA ALA A 292 -13.66 -5.46 -10.08
C ALA A 292 -12.70 -5.37 -8.90
N LEU A 293 -12.78 -6.34 -8.00
CA LEU A 293 -11.87 -6.52 -6.87
C LEU A 293 -11.67 -8.01 -6.64
N GLN A 294 -10.41 -8.45 -6.54
CA GLN A 294 -10.09 -9.85 -6.26
C GLN A 294 -8.92 -9.96 -5.29
N ARG A 295 -8.89 -11.06 -4.53
CA ARG A 295 -7.74 -11.42 -3.69
C ARG A 295 -6.61 -11.96 -4.56
N VAL A 296 -5.37 -11.61 -4.20
CA VAL A 296 -4.15 -12.12 -4.81
C VAL A 296 -3.18 -12.60 -3.72
N GLY A 297 -2.13 -13.32 -4.11
CA GLY A 297 -1.14 -13.80 -3.15
C GLY A 297 -1.62 -15.00 -2.31
N VAL A 298 -2.77 -15.58 -2.66
CA VAL A 298 -3.37 -16.73 -1.95
C VAL A 298 -2.52 -17.98 -2.13
N GLY A 299 -2.01 -18.50 -1.02
CA GLY A 299 -1.22 -19.73 -0.97
C GLY A 299 0.18 -19.62 -1.58
N ILE A 300 0.65 -18.40 -1.86
CA ILE A 300 1.96 -18.21 -2.48
C ILE A 300 3.05 -18.47 -1.44
N LYS A 301 4.00 -19.32 -1.81
CA LYS A 301 5.11 -19.76 -0.96
C LYS A 301 6.45 -19.44 -1.60
N VAL A 302 7.48 -19.36 -0.78
CA VAL A 302 8.87 -19.26 -1.26
C VAL A 302 9.24 -20.49 -2.11
N ALA A 303 10.26 -20.31 -2.96
CA ALA A 303 10.82 -21.37 -3.78
C ALA A 303 11.21 -22.60 -2.93
N GLU A 304 10.99 -23.80 -3.46
CA GLU A 304 11.12 -25.06 -2.73
C GLU A 304 12.50 -25.23 -2.08
N ASP A 305 13.57 -24.82 -2.77
CA ASP A 305 14.95 -24.90 -2.29
C ASP A 305 15.23 -23.97 -1.10
N LYS A 306 14.41 -22.93 -0.90
CA LYS A 306 14.50 -21.98 0.21
C LYS A 306 13.69 -22.39 1.44
N ARG A 307 12.64 -23.20 1.27
CA ARG A 307 11.69 -23.55 2.35
C ARG A 307 12.35 -24.20 3.55
N ARG A 308 13.36 -25.05 3.35
CA ARG A 308 14.11 -25.65 4.46
C ARG A 308 14.74 -24.57 5.36
N GLY A 309 15.34 -23.54 4.74
CA GLY A 309 15.94 -22.44 5.48
C GLY A 309 14.92 -21.65 6.31
N LEU A 310 13.71 -21.42 5.78
CA LEU A 310 12.63 -20.76 6.54
C LEU A 310 12.16 -21.63 7.72
N ARG A 311 11.98 -22.93 7.51
CA ARG A 311 11.61 -23.87 8.59
C ARG A 311 12.69 -23.94 9.69
N ASP A 312 13.96 -23.91 9.31
CA ASP A 312 15.08 -23.88 10.27
C ASP A 312 15.10 -22.58 11.11
N LEU A 313 14.54 -21.49 10.58
CA LEU A 313 14.30 -20.22 11.29
C LEU A 313 13.01 -20.23 12.13
N GLY A 314 12.20 -21.29 12.06
CA GLY A 314 10.88 -21.35 12.68
C GLY A 314 9.83 -20.48 12.00
N CYS A 315 10.05 -20.11 10.73
CA CYS A 315 9.13 -19.30 9.95
C CYS A 315 8.24 -20.19 9.07
N GLU A 316 7.05 -19.67 8.77
CA GLU A 316 6.16 -20.27 7.78
C GLU A 316 6.75 -20.12 6.36
N GLU A 317 6.19 -20.88 5.40
CA GLU A 317 6.72 -20.92 4.03
C GLU A 317 6.04 -19.92 3.07
N TRP A 318 4.97 -19.28 3.52
CA TRP A 318 4.24 -18.29 2.72
C TRP A 318 5.12 -17.08 2.43
N VAL A 319 4.78 -16.32 1.39
CA VAL A 319 5.45 -15.06 1.09
C VAL A 319 5.19 -14.03 2.19
N THR A 320 3.93 -13.93 2.63
CA THR A 320 3.43 -13.00 3.65
C THR A 320 2.23 -13.64 4.34
N ASP A 321 1.85 -13.16 5.52
CA ASP A 321 0.62 -13.53 6.21
C ASP A 321 -0.65 -12.89 5.62
N HIS A 322 -0.50 -11.92 4.71
CA HIS A 322 -1.60 -11.25 4.02
C HIS A 322 -1.90 -11.82 2.62
N TYR A 323 -3.18 -11.86 2.27
CA TYR A 323 -3.60 -11.80 0.87
C TYR A 323 -3.56 -10.34 0.40
N GLY A 324 -3.11 -10.12 -0.83
CA GLY A 324 -3.21 -8.82 -1.48
C GLY A 324 -4.58 -8.62 -2.12
N LEU A 325 -4.83 -7.41 -2.58
CA LEU A 325 -6.01 -7.07 -3.39
C LEU A 325 -5.59 -6.54 -4.75
N MET A 326 -6.35 -6.87 -5.79
CA MET A 326 -6.22 -6.33 -7.13
C MET A 326 -7.57 -5.76 -7.57
N ALA A 327 -7.62 -4.45 -7.79
CA ALA A 327 -8.79 -3.69 -8.18
C ALA A 327 -8.67 -3.17 -9.61
N THR A 328 -9.76 -3.21 -10.37
CA THR A 328 -9.91 -2.43 -11.60
C THR A 328 -10.78 -1.23 -11.32
N ALA A 329 -10.26 -0.03 -11.61
CA ALA A 329 -10.95 1.22 -11.39
C ALA A 329 -11.09 1.99 -12.72
N GLU A 330 -12.30 2.43 -13.02
CA GLU A 330 -12.64 3.28 -14.16
C GLU A 330 -12.77 4.73 -13.69
N ILE A 331 -12.13 5.64 -14.42
CA ILE A 331 -12.14 7.08 -14.11
C ILE A 331 -13.07 7.76 -15.11
N ASP A 332 -14.13 8.36 -14.59
CA ASP A 332 -15.12 9.05 -15.41
C ASP A 332 -14.54 10.39 -15.88
N SER A 333 -14.49 10.61 -17.20
CA SER A 333 -14.05 11.90 -17.75
C SER A 333 -15.12 13.01 -17.66
N ALA A 334 -16.33 12.68 -17.19
CA ALA A 334 -17.40 13.64 -17.06
C ALA A 334 -17.17 14.54 -15.85
N VAL A 335 -17.15 15.86 -16.07
CA VAL A 335 -17.20 16.84 -14.99
C VAL A 335 -18.62 16.82 -14.41
N PRO A 336 -18.81 16.63 -13.09
CA PRO A 336 -20.13 16.83 -12.48
C PRO A 336 -20.63 18.24 -12.82
N GLN A 337 -21.84 18.34 -13.36
CA GLN A 337 -22.50 19.61 -13.71
C GLN A 337 -22.80 20.46 -12.48
#